data_AF-A0A0F8XTD8-F1
#
_entry.id   AF-A0A0F8XTD8-F1
#
_cell.length_a   1.000
_cell.length_b   1.000
_cell.length_c   1.000
_cell.angle_alpha   90.00
_cell.angle_beta   90.00
_cell.angle_gamma   90.00
#
_symmetry.space_group_name_H-M   'P 1'
#
loop_
_entity.id
_entity.type
_entity.pdbx_description
1 polymer ?
#
loop_
_entity_poly.entity_id
_entity_poly.type
_entity_poly.pdbx_seq_one_letter_code
_entity_poly.pdbx_strand_id
1 'polypeptide(L)'
;MGNNTDRLTITYSLLVKQYSLSETAYDFWKNLEGQSKQTGELYATQPSGIFGNIRSLENPEETVLGYFSASSITEKRILVQPSIEAQTSSSCTPYGLDDATLMAFLGDIGPSLYPVFLFYIDGSPPIYDYVDQHCFDCRMSGGTLERPDYWQ
;
A
#
# COMPACT_ATOMS: atom_id res chain seq x y z
N MET A 1 13.59 -8.54 1.97
CA MET A 1 12.28 -7.85 1.93
C MET A 1 11.41 -8.49 2.99
N GLY A 2 11.13 -7.80 4.09
CA GLY A 2 10.40 -8.37 5.22
C GLY A 2 8.92 -8.54 4.88
N ASN A 3 8.46 -9.78 4.83
CA ASN A 3 7.09 -10.16 4.48
C ASN A 3 6.18 -10.26 5.73
N ASN A 4 6.38 -9.37 6.71
CA ASN A 4 5.72 -9.44 8.03
C ASN A 4 4.62 -8.39 8.20
N THR A 5 4.06 -7.85 7.10
CA THR A 5 2.99 -6.86 7.20
C THR A 5 1.77 -7.32 6.41
N ASP A 6 0.64 -7.48 7.09
CA ASP A 6 -0.67 -7.87 6.53
C ASP A 6 -1.30 -6.79 5.62
N ARG A 7 -0.52 -5.84 5.11
CA ARG A 7 -1.02 -4.72 4.31
C ARG A 7 -1.57 -5.14 2.95
N LEU A 8 -1.21 -6.34 2.49
CA LEU A 8 -1.68 -6.93 1.24
C LEU A 8 -2.86 -7.90 1.44
N THR A 9 -3.27 -8.19 2.68
CA THR A 9 -4.43 -9.05 2.98
C THR A 9 -5.74 -8.28 3.03
N ILE A 10 -5.69 -6.94 2.96
CA ILE A 10 -6.87 -6.06 2.90
C ILE A 10 -7.01 -5.47 1.50
N THR A 11 -8.24 -5.12 1.11
CA THR A 11 -8.49 -4.43 -0.16
C THR A 11 -7.81 -3.05 -0.16
N TYR A 12 -7.00 -2.79 -1.19
CA TYR A 12 -6.30 -1.51 -1.34
C TYR A 12 -6.50 -0.90 -2.72
N SER A 13 -6.30 0.42 -2.81
CA SER A 13 -6.40 1.17 -4.07
C SER A 13 -5.03 1.65 -4.53
N LEU A 14 -4.72 1.38 -5.79
CA LEU A 14 -3.57 1.91 -6.49
C LEU A 14 -4.01 3.03 -7.42
N LEU A 15 -3.50 4.24 -7.22
CA LEU A 15 -3.63 5.34 -8.17
C LEU A 15 -2.35 5.43 -9.00
N VAL A 16 -2.42 4.97 -10.25
CA VAL A 16 -1.30 5.01 -11.19
C VAL A 16 -1.41 6.29 -12.00
N LYS A 17 -0.34 7.10 -12.01
CA LYS A 17 -0.21 8.31 -12.83
C LYS A 17 0.90 8.11 -13.85
N GLN A 18 0.55 8.22 -15.13
CA GLN A 18 1.47 8.12 -16.24
C GLN A 18 1.64 9.49 -16.89
N TYR A 19 2.88 9.96 -16.96
CA TYR A 19 3.25 11.23 -17.57
C TYR A 19 3.83 10.97 -18.96
N SER A 20 3.38 11.70 -19.97
CA SER A 20 4.04 11.72 -21.27
C SER A 20 5.37 12.46 -21.18
N LEU A 21 6.42 11.98 -21.85
CA LEU A 21 7.73 12.63 -21.85
C LEU A 21 8.18 12.86 -23.29
N SER A 22 8.57 14.11 -23.62
CA SER A 22 9.21 14.40 -24.90
C SER A 22 10.64 13.88 -24.91
N GLU A 23 11.16 13.59 -26.10
CA GLU A 23 12.55 13.15 -26.30
C GLU A 23 13.55 14.15 -25.69
N THR A 24 13.37 15.43 -25.95
CA THR A 24 14.24 16.50 -25.43
C THR A 24 14.22 16.61 -23.91
N ALA A 25 13.06 16.34 -23.27
CA ALA A 25 12.97 16.33 -21.82
C ALA A 25 13.63 15.07 -21.25
N TYR A 26 13.43 13.91 -21.90
CA TYR A 26 14.09 12.67 -21.52
C TYR A 26 15.62 12.80 -21.55
N ASP A 27 16.18 13.38 -22.62
CA ASP A 27 17.62 13.58 -22.74
C ASP A 27 18.16 14.51 -21.65
N PHE A 28 17.45 15.60 -21.35
CA PHE A 28 17.81 16.51 -20.26
C PHE A 28 17.89 15.76 -18.92
N TRP A 29 16.85 15.00 -18.56
CA TRP A 29 16.81 14.27 -17.28
C TRP A 29 17.84 13.14 -17.24
N LYS A 30 18.07 12.45 -18.34
CA LYS A 30 19.08 11.39 -18.45
C LYS A 30 20.50 11.93 -18.27
N ASN A 31 20.81 13.08 -18.87
CA ASN A 31 22.10 13.75 -18.70
C ASN A 31 22.29 14.24 -17.26
N LEU A 32 21.23 14.80 -16.65
CA LEU A 32 21.25 15.22 -15.25
C LEU A 32 21.47 14.04 -14.29
N GLU A 33 20.77 12.93 -14.51
CA GLU A 33 20.95 11.71 -13.72
C GLU A 33 22.39 11.17 -13.84
N GLY A 34 22.95 11.16 -15.05
CA GLY A 34 24.34 10.75 -15.29
C GLY A 34 25.35 11.56 -14.49
N GLN A 35 25.20 12.88 -14.46
CA GLN A 35 26.09 13.77 -13.69
C GLN A 35 25.89 13.65 -12.19
N SER A 36 24.64 13.53 -11.73
CA SER A 36 24.35 13.34 -10.31
C SER A 36 24.95 12.05 -9.75
N LYS A 37 25.03 10.98 -10.56
CA LYS A 37 25.61 9.69 -10.15
C LYS A 37 27.13 9.66 -10.18
N GLN A 38 27.78 10.47 -11.02
CA GLN A 38 29.25 10.55 -11.11
C GLN A 38 29.90 11.40 -10.01
N THR A 39 29.09 12.12 -9.21
CA THR A 39 29.59 12.94 -8.11
C THR A 39 30.03 12.04 -6.96
N GLY A 40 31.35 11.77 -6.86
CA GLY A 40 31.95 10.96 -5.80
C GLY A 40 32.99 9.94 -6.26
N GLU A 41 33.18 9.75 -7.58
CA GLU A 41 34.19 8.85 -8.13
C GLU A 41 35.48 9.60 -8.49
N LEU A 42 36.63 9.03 -8.10
CA LEU A 42 37.98 9.58 -8.38
C LEU A 42 38.30 9.74 -9.88
N TYR A 43 37.44 9.20 -10.75
CA TYR A 43 37.55 9.23 -12.21
C TYR A 43 36.30 9.80 -12.88
N ALA A 44 35.64 10.79 -12.26
CA ALA A 44 34.48 11.45 -12.85
C ALA A 44 34.85 12.11 -14.20
N THR A 45 34.15 11.75 -15.27
CA THR A 45 34.20 12.44 -16.55
C THR A 45 33.74 13.88 -16.35
N GLN A 46 34.40 14.85 -17.00
CA GLN A 46 33.97 16.24 -16.92
C GLN A 46 32.51 16.35 -17.39
N PRO A 47 31.59 16.84 -16.54
CA PRO A 47 30.19 16.94 -16.91
C PRO A 47 30.04 17.88 -18.10
N SER A 48 29.37 17.42 -19.16
CA SER A 48 28.95 18.28 -20.26
C SER A 48 27.92 19.30 -19.74
N GLY A 49 27.92 20.53 -20.25
CA GLY A 49 26.94 21.53 -19.83
C GLY A 49 25.51 21.02 -20.05
N ILE A 50 24.72 20.93 -18.99
CA ILE A 50 23.29 20.60 -19.09
C ILE A 50 22.56 21.89 -19.45
N PHE A 51 22.40 22.12 -20.74
CA PHE A 51 21.59 23.23 -21.23
C PHE A 51 20.13 22.79 -21.32
N GLY A 52 19.27 23.50 -20.61
CA GLY A 52 17.83 23.33 -20.75
C GLY A 52 17.26 24.15 -21.90
N ASN A 53 15.95 24.39 -21.84
CA ASN A 53 15.22 25.19 -22.83
C ASN A 53 14.83 26.59 -22.34
N ILE A 54 15.40 27.04 -21.22
CA ILE A 54 15.14 28.35 -20.62
C ILE A 54 16.30 29.30 -20.96
N ARG A 55 15.98 30.54 -21.33
CA ARG A 55 16.97 31.59 -21.63
C ARG A 55 16.56 32.94 -21.06
N SER A 56 17.54 33.76 -20.67
CA SER A 56 17.33 35.14 -20.26
C SER A 56 17.00 36.01 -21.47
N LEU A 57 15.99 36.87 -21.36
CA LEU A 57 15.60 37.82 -22.42
C LEU A 57 16.37 39.14 -22.31
N GLU A 58 16.89 39.46 -21.12
CA GLU A 58 17.62 40.69 -20.84
C GLU A 58 19.13 40.52 -21.07
N ASN A 59 19.67 39.33 -20.81
CA ASN A 59 21.09 39.04 -20.98
C ASN A 59 21.33 37.68 -21.66
N PRO A 60 21.56 37.63 -22.98
CA PRO A 60 21.81 36.37 -23.70
C PRO A 60 23.05 35.59 -23.25
N GLU A 61 24.03 36.25 -22.61
CA GLU A 61 25.25 35.61 -22.08
C GLU A 61 25.04 35.01 -20.68
N GLU A 62 23.87 35.23 -20.09
CA GLU A 62 23.51 34.66 -18.79
C GLU A 62 23.11 33.19 -18.95
N THR A 63 23.91 32.30 -18.37
CA THR A 63 23.57 30.88 -18.29
C THR A 63 22.42 30.66 -17.30
N VAL A 64 21.26 30.25 -17.81
CA VAL A 64 20.09 29.87 -16.98
C VAL A 64 20.00 28.36 -16.86
N LEU A 65 19.77 27.88 -15.64
CA LEU A 65 19.65 26.46 -15.33
C LEU A 65 18.18 26.02 -15.30
N GLY A 66 17.95 24.74 -15.63
CA GLY A 66 16.65 24.10 -15.52
C GLY A 66 15.96 23.86 -16.87
N TYR A 67 14.88 23.08 -16.84
CA TYR A 67 14.14 22.67 -18.02
C TYR A 67 12.64 22.85 -17.76
N PHE A 68 11.97 23.55 -18.67
CA PHE A 68 10.52 23.72 -18.65
C PHE A 68 9.87 22.65 -19.54
N SER A 69 9.01 21.81 -18.96
CA SER A 69 8.22 20.82 -19.71
C SER A 69 6.74 20.92 -19.37
N ALA A 70 5.91 20.55 -20.34
CA ALA A 70 4.49 20.31 -20.15
C ALA A 70 4.18 18.88 -20.63
N SER A 71 3.43 18.12 -19.84
CA SER A 71 3.10 16.73 -20.13
C SER A 71 1.61 16.48 -19.97
N SER A 72 1.08 15.58 -20.80
CA SER A 72 -0.23 14.98 -20.56
C SER A 72 -0.10 13.95 -19.43
N ILE A 73 -1.10 13.90 -18.57
CA ILE A 73 -1.18 12.95 -17.46
C ILE A 73 -2.36 12.03 -17.70
N THR A 74 -2.10 10.73 -17.77
CA THR A 74 -3.13 9.70 -17.77
C THR A 74 -3.16 9.05 -16.41
N GLU A 75 -4.32 9.06 -15.76
CA GLU A 75 -4.50 8.45 -14.44
C GLU A 75 -5.40 7.23 -14.54
N LYS A 76 -5.04 6.16 -13.83
CA LYS A 76 -5.87 4.96 -13.70
C LYS A 76 -5.88 4.51 -12.25
N ARG A 77 -7.09 4.31 -11.71
CA ARG A 77 -7.29 3.71 -10.40
C ARG A 77 -7.56 2.22 -10.54
N ILE A 78 -6.89 1.42 -9.73
CA ILE A 78 -7.05 -0.03 -9.67
C ILE A 78 -7.40 -0.38 -8.23
N LEU A 79 -8.49 -1.13 -8.03
CA LEU A 79 -8.81 -1.74 -6.75
C LEU A 79 -8.26 -3.16 -6.76
N VAL A 80 -7.37 -3.44 -5.82
CA VAL A 80 -6.81 -4.78 -5.63
C VAL A 80 -7.51 -5.39 -4.44
N GLN A 81 -8.22 -6.47 -4.70
CA GLN A 81 -8.83 -7.30 -3.68
C GLN A 81 -7.83 -8.40 -3.29
N PRO A 82 -7.69 -8.74 -2.01
CA PRO A 82 -6.88 -9.87 -1.57
C PRO A 82 -7.42 -11.15 -2.20
N SER A 83 -6.52 -12.06 -2.61
CA SER A 83 -6.95 -13.40 -3.00
C SER A 83 -7.49 -14.13 -1.78
N ILE A 84 -8.53 -14.95 -1.99
CA ILE A 84 -9.18 -15.72 -0.91
C ILE A 84 -8.17 -16.63 -0.17
N GLU A 85 -7.10 -17.03 -0.86
CA GLU A 85 -5.99 -17.85 -0.34
C GLU A 85 -5.04 -17.10 0.61
N ALA A 86 -5.08 -15.76 0.65
CA ALA A 86 -4.28 -14.95 1.57
C ALA A 86 -4.96 -14.70 2.93
N GLN A 87 -6.13 -15.29 3.17
CA GLN A 87 -7.02 -14.94 4.29
C GLN A 87 -6.92 -15.82 5.53
N THR A 88 -5.81 -16.49 5.77
CA THR A 88 -5.53 -17.00 7.12
C THR A 88 -4.45 -16.13 7.72
N SER A 89 -4.86 -14.96 8.25
CA SER A 89 -4.04 -14.32 9.27
C SER A 89 -3.81 -15.38 10.35
N SER A 90 -2.56 -15.74 10.58
CA SER A 90 -2.17 -16.78 11.55
C SER A 90 -2.60 -16.47 12.99
N SER A 91 -3.16 -15.28 13.24
CA SER A 91 -3.70 -14.82 14.51
C SER A 91 -5.14 -15.29 14.80
N CYS A 92 -5.91 -15.73 13.80
CA CYS A 92 -7.33 -16.08 13.97
C CYS A 92 -7.55 -17.58 13.96
N THR A 93 -6.98 -18.26 14.95
CA THR A 93 -7.15 -19.71 15.13
C THR A 93 -8.23 -19.99 16.18
N PRO A 94 -9.22 -20.85 15.87
CA PRO A 94 -10.17 -21.35 16.85
C PRO A 94 -9.48 -22.02 18.05
N TYR A 95 -10.09 -21.95 19.23
CA TYR A 95 -9.51 -22.49 20.47
C TYR A 95 -9.59 -24.01 20.57
N GLY A 96 -10.31 -24.67 19.67
CA GLY A 96 -10.51 -26.12 19.62
C GLY A 96 -11.44 -26.63 20.72
N LEU A 97 -12.43 -25.83 21.13
CA LEU A 97 -13.37 -26.25 22.17
C LEU A 97 -14.39 -27.25 21.62
N ASP A 98 -14.73 -28.26 22.42
CA ASP A 98 -15.89 -29.11 22.14
C ASP A 98 -17.21 -28.43 22.58
N ASP A 99 -18.34 -28.91 22.06
CA ASP A 99 -19.65 -28.32 22.33
C ASP A 99 -19.97 -28.24 23.84
N ALA A 100 -19.60 -29.25 24.62
CA ALA A 100 -19.88 -29.28 26.05
C ALA A 100 -19.10 -28.20 26.80
N THR A 101 -17.82 -28.04 26.47
CA THR A 101 -16.93 -27.05 27.06
C THR A 101 -17.32 -25.63 26.64
N LEU A 102 -17.68 -25.43 25.36
CA LEU A 102 -18.16 -24.15 24.88
C LEU A 102 -19.45 -23.76 25.61
N MET A 103 -20.43 -24.67 25.73
CA MET A 103 -21.70 -24.38 26.40
C MET A 103 -21.52 -24.11 27.90
N ALA A 104 -20.58 -24.77 28.55
CA ALA A 104 -20.22 -24.46 29.94
C ALA A 104 -19.61 -23.06 30.07
N PHE A 105 -18.69 -22.69 29.17
CA PHE A 105 -18.10 -21.34 29.11
C PHE A 105 -19.18 -20.28 28.87
N LEU A 106 -20.03 -20.45 27.85
CA LEU A 106 -21.12 -19.54 27.52
C LEU A 106 -22.21 -19.46 28.62
N GLY A 107 -22.30 -20.46 29.50
CA GLY A 107 -23.18 -20.44 30.66
C GLY A 107 -22.62 -19.62 31.84
N ASP A 108 -21.31 -19.47 31.93
CA ASP A 108 -20.60 -18.79 33.03
C ASP A 108 -20.13 -17.36 32.67
N ILE A 109 -20.21 -16.96 31.39
CA ILE A 109 -19.84 -15.61 30.97
C ILE A 109 -20.72 -14.54 31.63
N GLY A 110 -20.07 -13.55 32.23
CA GLY A 110 -20.73 -12.36 32.76
C GLY A 110 -21.00 -11.30 31.68
N PRO A 111 -21.84 -10.28 31.97
CA PRO A 111 -22.19 -9.23 31.02
C PRO A 111 -21.00 -8.45 30.45
N SER A 112 -19.86 -8.47 31.14
CA SER A 112 -18.61 -7.82 30.74
C SER A 112 -17.93 -8.44 29.52
N LEU A 113 -18.32 -9.65 29.11
CA LEU A 113 -17.75 -10.36 27.96
C LEU A 113 -18.64 -10.27 26.71
N TYR A 114 -19.78 -9.56 26.76
CA TYR A 114 -20.60 -9.34 25.57
C TYR A 114 -20.09 -8.19 24.70
N PRO A 115 -20.21 -8.29 23.36
CA PRO A 115 -20.69 -9.45 22.61
C PRO A 115 -19.64 -10.56 22.50
N VAL A 116 -20.07 -11.82 22.54
CA VAL A 116 -19.19 -12.99 22.30
C VAL A 116 -19.17 -13.31 20.80
N PHE A 117 -17.98 -13.53 20.26
CA PHE A 117 -17.79 -13.88 18.86
C PHE A 117 -17.52 -15.38 18.72
N LEU A 118 -18.35 -16.05 17.94
CA LEU A 118 -18.26 -17.48 17.67
C LEU A 118 -17.96 -17.71 16.19
N PHE A 119 -17.05 -18.65 15.93
CA PHE A 119 -16.76 -19.13 14.60
C PHE A 119 -17.52 -20.43 14.34
N TYR A 120 -18.14 -20.51 13.16
CA TYR A 120 -18.89 -21.68 12.74
C TYR A 120 -18.02 -22.53 11.81
N ILE A 121 -17.80 -23.79 12.19
CA ILE A 121 -17.01 -24.75 11.42
C ILE A 121 -17.97 -25.76 10.81
N ASP A 122 -17.98 -25.83 9.48
CA ASP A 122 -18.77 -26.82 8.74
C ASP A 122 -18.35 -28.26 9.13
N GLY A 123 -19.30 -29.04 9.64
CA GLY A 123 -19.10 -30.39 10.16
C GLY A 123 -20.41 -31.14 10.35
N SER A 124 -20.34 -32.41 10.74
CA SER A 124 -21.51 -33.22 11.11
C SER A 124 -21.21 -34.03 12.38
N PRO A 125 -21.62 -33.55 13.57
CA PRO A 125 -22.39 -32.33 13.81
C PRO A 125 -21.58 -31.04 13.56
N PRO A 126 -22.23 -29.90 13.28
CA PRO A 126 -21.56 -28.60 13.19
C PRO A 126 -20.96 -28.22 14.53
N ILE A 127 -19.78 -27.60 14.52
CA ILE A 127 -19.06 -27.19 15.73
C ILE A 127 -19.02 -25.67 15.76
N TYR A 128 -19.36 -25.10 16.92
CA TYR A 128 -19.10 -23.70 17.22
C TYR A 128 -17.83 -23.61 18.06
N ASP A 129 -17.04 -22.57 17.85
CA ASP A 129 -15.83 -22.35 18.63
C ASP A 129 -15.65 -20.86 18.93
N TYR A 130 -14.94 -20.55 20.01
CA TYR A 130 -14.61 -19.19 20.37
C TYR A 130 -13.41 -18.71 19.55
N VAL A 131 -13.45 -17.45 19.13
CA VAL A 131 -12.33 -16.75 18.49
C VAL A 131 -12.30 -15.32 19.03
N ASP A 132 -11.10 -14.76 19.19
CA ASP A 132 -10.92 -13.41 19.72
C ASP A 132 -11.66 -12.34 18.88
N GLN A 133 -12.18 -11.30 19.56
CA GLN A 133 -12.91 -10.20 18.91
C GLN A 133 -12.10 -9.53 17.80
N HIS A 134 -10.77 -9.44 17.93
CA HIS A 134 -9.90 -8.84 16.93
C HIS A 134 -10.07 -9.46 15.53
N CYS A 135 -10.50 -10.72 15.45
CA CYS A 135 -10.75 -11.41 14.18
C CYS A 135 -12.04 -10.99 13.47
N PHE A 136 -12.96 -10.35 14.20
CA PHE A 136 -14.25 -9.88 13.67
C PHE A 136 -14.30 -8.35 13.56
N ASP A 137 -13.55 -7.65 14.41
CA ASP A 137 -13.50 -6.19 14.43
C ASP A 137 -12.22 -5.65 13.79
N CYS A 138 -12.29 -5.41 12.47
CA CYS A 138 -11.18 -4.84 11.70
C CYS A 138 -10.68 -3.48 12.21
N ARG A 139 -11.46 -2.76 13.05
CA ARG A 139 -11.00 -1.50 13.68
C ARG A 139 -9.84 -1.75 14.64
N MET A 140 -9.79 -2.93 15.27
CA MET A 140 -8.68 -3.34 16.14
C MET A 140 -7.37 -3.55 15.37
N SER A 141 -7.44 -3.73 14.05
CA SER A 141 -6.30 -3.84 13.13
C SER A 141 -5.97 -2.51 12.44
N GLY A 142 -6.57 -1.39 12.85
CA GLY A 142 -6.40 -0.07 12.24
C GLY A 142 -7.37 0.24 11.10
N GLY A 143 -8.42 -0.57 10.91
CA GLY A 143 -9.52 -0.28 10.00
C GLY A 143 -10.38 0.90 10.44
N THR A 144 -11.12 1.49 9.49
CA THR A 144 -12.09 2.57 9.73
C THR A 144 -13.48 2.19 9.24
N LEU A 145 -14.51 2.76 9.86
CA LEU A 145 -15.90 2.65 9.39
C LEU A 145 -16.25 3.69 8.32
N GLU A 146 -15.37 4.67 8.10
CA GLU A 146 -15.55 5.67 7.06
C GLU A 146 -15.15 5.07 5.71
N ARG A 147 -16.13 4.89 4.83
CA ARG A 147 -15.90 4.40 3.47
C ARG A 147 -15.07 5.43 2.70
N PRO A 148 -13.91 5.05 2.14
CA PRO A 148 -13.13 5.96 1.32
C PRO A 148 -13.83 6.27 -0.02
N ASP A 149 -13.72 7.51 -0.48
CA ASP A 149 -14.38 8.00 -1.71
C ASP A 149 -14.02 7.22 -2.98
N TYR A 150 -12.86 6.55 -2.97
CA TYR A 150 -12.34 5.79 -4.10
C TYR A 150 -12.84 4.33 -4.13
N TRP A 151 -13.58 3.89 -3.12
CA TRP A 151 -14.35 2.65 -3.16
C TRP A 151 -15.69 2.96 -3.83
N GLN A 152 -15.75 2.91 -5.17
CA GLN A 152 -17.00 3.01 -5.94
C GLN A 152 -17.68 1.64 -6.02
#